data_AF-A0A1C2AYS6-F1
#
_entry.id   AF-A0A1C2AYS6-F1
#
_cell.length_a   1.000
_cell.length_b   1.000
_cell.length_c   1.000
_cell.angle_alpha   90.00
_cell.angle_beta   90.00
_cell.angle_gamma   90.00
#
_symmetry.space_group_name_H-M   'P 1'
#
loop_
_entity.id
_entity.type
_entity.pdbx_description
1 polymer ?
#
loop_
_entity_poly.entity_id
_entity_poly.type
_entity_poly.pdbx_seq_one_letter_code
_entity_poly.pdbx_strand_id
1 'polypeptide(L)'
;MNLRNKNLKILKSNYVHSEEMEHDACGVGLVASTEGLKSRKVVEYGIDALKAVWHRGAIDADGKTGDGAGIHIEIPKDFFEEKIEVTGHKH
;
A
#
# COMPACT_ATOMS: atom_id res chain seq x y z
N MET A 1 12.83 -27.90 -2.74
CA MET A 1 12.21 -27.54 -4.05
C MET A 1 11.18 -28.56 -4.58
N ASN A 2 11.20 -29.84 -4.16
CA ASN A 2 10.31 -30.88 -4.72
C ASN A 2 8.85 -30.90 -4.22
N LEU A 3 8.55 -30.37 -3.02
CA LEU A 3 7.22 -30.50 -2.43
C LEU A 3 6.18 -29.61 -3.14
N ARG A 4 6.54 -28.37 -3.47
CA ARG A 4 5.68 -27.44 -4.21
C ARG A 4 5.26 -28.02 -5.56
N ASN A 5 6.21 -28.51 -6.35
CA ASN A 5 5.92 -29.05 -7.69
C ASN A 5 5.05 -30.31 -7.62
N LYS A 6 5.28 -31.18 -6.62
CA LYS A 6 4.43 -32.36 -6.39
C LYS A 6 2.99 -31.96 -6.06
N ASN A 7 2.80 -31.01 -5.13
CA ASN A 7 1.48 -30.56 -4.72
C ASN A 7 0.75 -29.82 -5.84
N LEU A 8 1.45 -28.94 -6.58
CA LEU A 8 0.90 -28.22 -7.72
C LEU A 8 0.36 -29.17 -8.79
N LYS A 9 1.09 -30.27 -9.08
CA LYS A 9 0.67 -31.27 -10.05
C LYS A 9 -0.63 -31.99 -9.64
N ILE A 10 -0.77 -32.29 -8.36
CA ILE A 10 -1.99 -32.88 -7.78
C ILE A 10 -3.16 -31.89 -7.86
N LEU A 11 -2.95 -30.62 -7.53
CA LEU A 11 -3.99 -29.60 -7.57
C LEU A 11 -4.49 -29.37 -9.02
N LYS A 12 -3.57 -29.31 -9.99
CA LYS A 12 -3.92 -29.19 -11.41
C LYS A 12 -4.67 -30.43 -11.93
N SER A 13 -4.23 -31.65 -11.59
CA SER A 13 -4.87 -32.87 -12.07
C SER A 13 -6.30 -33.07 -11.54
N ASN A 14 -6.61 -32.46 -10.40
CA ASN A 14 -7.93 -32.53 -9.78
C ASN A 14 -8.78 -31.27 -10.05
N TYR A 15 -8.37 -30.40 -10.97
CA TYR A 15 -9.08 -29.15 -11.32
C TYR A 15 -9.30 -28.19 -10.13
N VAL A 16 -8.45 -28.27 -9.10
CA VAL A 16 -8.51 -27.41 -7.90
C VAL A 16 -7.72 -26.11 -8.10
N HIS A 17 -6.78 -26.08 -9.04
CA HIS A 17 -5.91 -24.93 -9.31
C HIS A 17 -5.68 -24.72 -10.80
N SER A 18 -5.79 -23.47 -11.25
CA SER A 18 -5.46 -23.01 -12.60
C SER A 18 -4.43 -21.89 -12.53
N GLU A 19 -3.35 -22.00 -13.28
CA GLU A 19 -2.32 -20.94 -13.36
C GLU A 19 -2.87 -19.64 -13.94
N GLU A 20 -3.90 -19.72 -14.79
CA GLU A 20 -4.56 -18.54 -15.37
C GLU A 20 -5.30 -17.69 -14.33
N MET A 21 -5.53 -18.25 -13.14
CA MET A 21 -6.17 -17.56 -12.01
C MET A 21 -5.15 -16.99 -11.00
N GLU A 22 -3.84 -17.18 -11.21
CA GLU A 22 -2.83 -16.52 -10.37
C GLU A 22 -2.74 -15.04 -10.75
N HIS A 23 -2.94 -14.16 -9.77
CA HIS A 23 -2.89 -12.72 -9.94
C HIS A 23 -2.10 -12.08 -8.80
N ASP A 24 -1.18 -11.18 -9.14
CA ASP A 24 -0.51 -10.35 -8.14
C ASP A 24 -1.50 -9.38 -7.50
N ALA A 25 -1.61 -9.48 -6.18
CA ALA A 25 -2.49 -8.69 -5.34
C ALA A 25 -1.71 -7.53 -4.69
N CYS A 26 -1.42 -6.47 -5.47
CA CYS A 26 -0.81 -5.22 -4.98
C CYS A 26 -1.19 -4.03 -5.88
N GLY A 27 -1.42 -2.85 -5.28
CA GLY A 27 -1.68 -1.59 -6.00
C GLY A 27 -0.59 -0.54 -5.75
N VAL A 28 -0.18 0.18 -6.81
CA VAL A 28 0.74 1.32 -6.71
C VAL A 28 0.15 2.52 -7.45
N GLY A 29 0.47 3.74 -7.02
CA GLY A 29 -0.03 4.96 -7.63
C GLY A 29 0.81 6.18 -7.29
N LEU A 30 0.61 7.26 -8.02
CA LEU A 30 1.30 8.54 -7.85
C LEU A 30 0.29 9.68 -8.01
N VAL A 31 0.41 10.69 -7.15
CA VAL A 31 -0.31 11.96 -7.27
C VAL A 31 0.72 13.08 -7.29
N ALA A 32 0.60 13.99 -8.24
CA ALA A 32 1.49 15.15 -8.38
C ALA A 32 0.69 16.40 -8.73
N SER A 33 1.20 17.55 -8.28
CA SER A 33 0.69 18.87 -8.69
C SER A 33 1.24 19.22 -10.07
N THR A 34 0.38 19.54 -11.03
CA THR A 34 0.81 19.99 -12.37
C THR A 34 1.50 21.35 -12.33
N GLU A 35 1.17 22.16 -11.33
CA GLU A 35 1.72 23.51 -11.13
C GLU A 35 2.99 23.50 -10.27
N GLY A 36 3.42 22.34 -9.77
CA GLY A 36 4.57 22.22 -8.86
C GLY A 36 4.35 22.82 -7.46
N LEU A 37 3.13 23.27 -7.13
CA LEU A 37 2.81 23.85 -5.83
C LEU A 37 2.48 22.77 -4.79
N LYS A 38 3.09 22.87 -3.61
CA LYS A 38 2.77 22.04 -2.45
C LYS A 38 1.33 22.26 -1.99
N SER A 39 0.58 21.19 -1.75
CA SER A 39 -0.81 21.28 -1.27
C SER A 39 -1.21 20.06 -0.47
N ARG A 40 -1.98 20.27 0.61
CA ARG A 40 -2.59 19.20 1.41
C ARG A 40 -3.44 18.24 0.54
N LYS A 41 -4.06 18.77 -0.52
CA LYS A 41 -4.88 18.00 -1.48
C LYS A 41 -4.12 16.83 -2.10
N VAL A 42 -2.84 16.98 -2.40
CA VAL A 42 -2.01 15.89 -2.98
C VAL A 42 -1.96 14.70 -2.02
N VAL A 43 -1.77 14.96 -0.74
CA VAL A 43 -1.72 13.92 0.30
C VAL A 43 -3.11 13.33 0.54
N GLU A 44 -4.18 14.14 0.51
CA GLU A 44 -5.57 13.66 0.63
C GLU A 44 -5.93 12.70 -0.50
N TYR A 45 -5.61 13.05 -1.75
CA TYR A 45 -5.82 12.18 -2.90
C TYR A 45 -5.01 10.89 -2.81
N GLY A 46 -3.77 10.93 -2.29
CA GLY A 46 -3.00 9.72 -2.03
C GLY A 46 -3.68 8.80 -1.01
N ILE A 47 -4.24 9.35 0.06
CA ILE A 47 -5.00 8.59 1.07
C ILE A 47 -6.27 8.00 0.46
N ASP A 48 -7.02 8.76 -0.33
CA ASP A 48 -8.25 8.29 -0.96
C ASP A 48 -7.98 7.19 -2.00
N ALA A 49 -6.87 7.28 -2.72
CA ALA A 49 -6.41 6.20 -3.60
C ALA A 49 -6.12 4.91 -2.80
N LEU A 50 -5.43 5.00 -1.66
CA LEU A 50 -5.16 3.84 -0.80
C LEU A 50 -6.44 3.20 -0.24
N LYS A 51 -7.48 4.00 0.05
CA LYS A 51 -8.80 3.49 0.44
C LYS A 51 -9.51 2.75 -0.70
N ALA A 52 -9.12 2.94 -1.95
CA ALA A 52 -9.78 2.32 -3.10
C ALA A 52 -9.18 0.97 -3.51
N VAL A 53 -8.05 0.54 -2.92
CA VAL A 53 -7.32 -0.67 -3.34
C VAL A 53 -7.47 -1.88 -2.40
N TRP A 54 -8.35 -1.80 -1.39
CA TRP A 54 -8.56 -2.88 -0.41
C TRP A 54 -8.94 -4.24 -1.05
N HIS A 55 -9.65 -4.21 -2.18
CA HIS A 55 -10.05 -5.42 -2.92
C HIS A 55 -8.87 -6.15 -3.59
N ARG A 56 -7.68 -5.55 -3.58
CA ARG A 56 -6.44 -6.11 -4.13
C ARG A 56 -5.38 -6.40 -3.07
N GLY A 57 -5.69 -6.25 -1.79
CA GLY A 57 -4.80 -6.61 -0.69
C GLY A 57 -5.26 -7.90 -0.02
N ALA A 58 -4.32 -8.64 0.57
CA ALA A 58 -4.71 -9.68 1.52
C ALA A 58 -5.31 -9.01 2.77
N ILE A 59 -6.50 -9.46 3.16
CA ILE A 59 -7.18 -9.05 4.38
C ILE A 59 -7.33 -10.31 5.22
N ASP A 60 -6.84 -10.27 6.46
CA ASP A 60 -7.00 -11.39 7.38
C ASP A 60 -8.45 -11.49 7.88
N ALA A 61 -8.82 -12.65 8.44
CA ALA A 61 -10.18 -12.92 8.91
C ALA A 61 -10.63 -11.99 10.05
N ASP A 62 -9.71 -11.28 10.70
CA ASP A 62 -10.01 -10.30 11.75
C ASP A 62 -10.57 -8.96 11.22
N GLY A 63 -10.52 -8.74 9.90
CA GLY A 63 -10.96 -7.51 9.24
C GLY A 63 -10.12 -6.28 9.58
N LYS A 64 -8.95 -6.44 10.20
CA LYS A 64 -8.05 -5.37 10.65
C LYS A 64 -6.65 -5.52 10.08
N THR A 65 -6.17 -6.75 9.99
CA THR A 65 -4.82 -7.07 9.56
C THR A 65 -4.75 -7.14 8.04
N GLY A 66 -3.75 -6.46 7.49
CA GLY A 66 -3.34 -6.57 6.09
C GLY A 66 -1.82 -6.55 5.99
N ASP A 67 -1.28 -6.97 4.85
CA ASP A 67 0.16 -7.16 4.67
C ASP A 67 0.96 -5.85 4.78
N GLY A 68 0.38 -4.74 4.32
CA GLY A 68 0.98 -3.41 4.44
C GLY A 68 0.40 -2.39 3.46
N ALA A 69 0.39 -1.13 3.89
CA ALA A 69 0.09 0.03 3.05
C ALA A 69 0.99 1.19 3.46
N GLY A 70 1.34 2.06 2.50
CA GLY A 70 2.24 3.18 2.76
C GLY A 70 2.03 4.32 1.78
N ILE A 71 2.42 5.52 2.22
CA ILE A 71 2.43 6.73 1.40
C ILE A 71 3.78 7.43 1.60
N HIS A 72 4.39 7.83 0.50
CA HIS A 72 5.61 8.63 0.51
C HIS A 72 5.28 10.07 0.11
N ILE A 73 5.74 11.04 0.89
CA ILE A 73 5.50 12.46 0.70
C ILE A 73 6.78 13.26 0.97
N GLU A 74 6.82 14.49 0.49
CA GLU A 74 7.84 15.46 0.91
C GLU A 74 7.75 15.74 2.42
N ILE A 75 8.88 16.07 3.05
CA ILE A 75 8.94 16.41 4.47
C ILE A 75 8.09 17.67 4.74
N PRO A 76 7.03 17.59 5.57
CA PRO A 76 6.21 18.75 5.91
C PRO A 76 6.96 19.65 6.91
N LYS A 77 7.81 20.55 6.40
CA LYS A 77 8.68 21.42 7.20
C LYS A 77 7.93 22.12 8.35
N ASP A 78 6.82 22.78 8.03
CA ASP A 78 6.01 23.55 8.98
C ASP A 78 5.54 22.70 10.17
N PHE A 79 5.21 21.41 9.95
CA PHE A 79 4.83 20.48 11.03
C PHE A 79 6.03 20.17 11.94
N PHE A 80 7.21 19.91 11.37
CA PHE A 80 8.39 19.60 12.15
C PHE A 80 8.94 20.80 12.91
N GLU A 81 8.91 21.99 12.31
CA GLU A 81 9.28 23.25 12.97
C GLU A 81 8.42 23.50 14.21
N GLU A 82 7.09 23.37 14.08
CA GLU A 82 6.16 23.46 15.21
C GLU A 82 6.52 22.47 16.33
N LYS A 83 6.86 21.21 15.99
CA LYS A 83 7.23 20.20 17.01
C LYS A 83 8.56 20.50 17.70
N ILE A 84 9.53 21.06 16.98
CA ILE A 84 10.80 21.49 17.57
C ILE A 84 10.54 22.63 18.58
N GLU A 85 9.71 23.61 18.21
CA GLU A 85 9.36 24.73 19.08
C GLU A 85 8.63 24.28 20.36
N VAL A 86 7.68 23.36 20.24
CA VAL A 86 6.94 22.80 21.39
C VAL A 86 7.87 22.13 22.40
N THR A 87 9.00 21.57 21.94
CA THR A 87 10.02 20.98 22.82
C THR A 87 10.98 21.98 23.44
N GLY A 88 10.81 23.29 23.18
CA GLY A 88 11.63 24.37 23.74
C GLY A 88 12.94 24.62 22.97
N HIS A 89 13.11 23.97 21.81
CA HIS A 89 14.26 24.16 20.94
C HIS A 89 13.94 25.18 19.83
N LYS A 90 14.95 25.92 19.37
CA LYS A 90 14.85 26.81 18.21
C LYS A 90 15.47 26.11 16.99
N HIS A 91 14.85 26.26 15.83
CA HIS A 91 15.29 25.71 14.55
C HIS A 91 15.89 26.80 13.66
#